data_AF-A0A0A9Z679-F1
#
_entry.id   AF-A0A0A9Z679-F1
#
_cell.length_a   1.000
_cell.length_b   1.000
_cell.length_c   1.000
_cell.angle_alpha   90.00
_cell.angle_beta   90.00
_cell.angle_gamma   90.00
#
_symmetry.space_group_name_H-M   'P 1'
#
loop_
_entity.id
_entity.type
_entity.pdbx_description
1 polymer ?
#
loop_
_entity_poly.entity_id
_entity_poly.type
_entity_poly.pdbx_seq_one_letter_code
_entity_poly.pdbx_strand_id
1 'polypeptide(L)'
;LIEEFPSFISLFNTNVHRVHHLTNAQKYSYLLSYLEGNALRLASTVPFQPSNYPVVYKLINDTYSQPRMLASHFVKKIMNLKSPKVGSVESLREMVDMLDTSVVSLKSLLVPDLGDFLLLSMGLRVVDADLRAKFEAKHLDKTFPKYTDFVSFLRDHCLVAKLADNPSAQGSGDSKAGSSKSTPTYSKGNP
;
A
#
# COMPACT_ATOMS: atom_id res chain seq x y z
N LEU A 1 -12.81 13.54 -0.43
CA LEU A 1 -11.59 12.87 -0.97
C LEU A 1 -10.65 12.51 0.18
N ILE A 2 -9.72 11.55 0.02
CA ILE A 2 -8.76 11.21 1.09
C ILE A 2 -7.85 12.42 1.44
N GLU A 3 -7.55 13.27 0.45
CA GLU A 3 -6.73 14.48 0.63
C GLU A 3 -7.39 15.57 1.49
N GLU A 4 -8.72 15.59 1.60
CA GLU A 4 -9.46 16.57 2.38
C GLU A 4 -9.67 16.14 3.84
N PHE A 5 -9.50 14.84 4.11
CA PHE A 5 -9.78 14.26 5.43
C PHE A 5 -8.95 14.86 6.56
N PRO A 6 -7.64 15.14 6.41
CA PRO A 6 -6.85 15.77 7.47
C PRO A 6 -7.38 17.15 7.90
N SER A 7 -7.78 17.98 6.95
CA SER A 7 -8.36 19.29 7.22
C SER A 7 -9.73 19.16 7.89
N PHE A 8 -10.57 18.25 7.37
CA PHE A 8 -11.87 17.94 7.95
C PHE A 8 -11.75 17.48 9.40
N ILE A 9 -10.93 16.47 9.69
CA ILE A 9 -10.84 15.89 11.03
C ILE A 9 -10.25 16.88 12.03
N SER A 10 -9.31 17.73 11.61
CA SER A 10 -8.77 18.82 12.44
C SER A 10 -9.86 19.83 12.81
N LEU A 11 -10.66 20.27 11.83
CA LEU A 11 -11.75 21.20 12.06
C LEU A 11 -12.87 20.58 12.91
N PHE A 12 -13.28 19.36 12.59
CA PHE A 12 -14.28 18.61 13.34
C PHE A 12 -13.83 18.37 14.78
N ASN A 13 -12.53 18.10 14.99
CA ASN A 13 -11.98 17.91 16.33
C ASN A 13 -12.08 19.16 17.17
N THR A 14 -11.75 20.30 16.57
CA THR A 14 -11.77 21.61 17.23
C THR A 14 -13.18 22.05 17.56
N ASN A 15 -14.14 21.85 16.65
CA ASN A 15 -15.49 22.38 16.78
C ASN A 15 -16.51 21.42 17.40
N VAL A 16 -16.27 20.12 17.39
CA VAL A 16 -17.26 19.11 17.80
C VAL A 16 -16.66 18.08 18.76
N HIS A 17 -15.61 17.35 18.34
CA HIS A 17 -15.10 16.20 19.11
C HIS A 17 -14.59 16.60 20.51
N ARG A 18 -13.76 17.66 20.58
CA ARG A 18 -13.12 18.14 21.82
C ARG A 18 -14.01 19.06 22.65
N VAL A 19 -15.19 19.42 22.13
CA VAL A 19 -16.13 20.28 22.84
C VAL A 19 -16.78 19.50 23.98
N HIS A 20 -16.54 19.94 25.22
CA HIS A 20 -16.96 19.22 26.44
C HIS A 20 -18.46 19.28 26.72
N HIS A 21 -19.15 20.34 26.28
CA HIS A 21 -20.58 20.51 26.52
C HIS A 21 -21.47 19.74 25.53
N LEU A 22 -20.89 19.14 24.49
CA LEU A 22 -21.61 18.29 23.56
C LEU A 22 -21.64 16.84 24.05
N THR A 23 -22.84 16.27 24.10
CA THR A 23 -23.05 14.84 24.38
C THR A 23 -22.58 13.98 23.22
N ASN A 24 -22.29 12.71 23.47
CA ASN A 24 -21.96 11.76 22.39
C ASN A 24 -23.08 11.63 21.35
N ALA A 25 -24.35 11.76 21.75
CA ALA A 25 -25.49 11.75 20.83
C ALA A 25 -25.41 12.92 19.83
N GLN A 26 -25.16 14.13 20.33
CA GLN A 26 -24.99 15.33 19.52
C GLN A 26 -23.76 15.21 18.61
N LYS A 27 -22.62 14.76 19.16
CA LYS A 27 -21.39 14.56 18.38
C LYS A 27 -21.57 13.53 17.26
N TYR A 28 -22.34 12.46 17.51
CA TYR A 28 -22.65 11.46 16.48
C TYR A 28 -23.57 12.05 15.41
N SER A 29 -24.61 12.78 15.80
CA SER A 29 -25.48 13.45 14.84
C SER A 29 -24.70 14.42 13.94
N TYR A 30 -23.81 15.24 14.52
CA TYR A 30 -22.92 16.12 13.77
C TYR A 30 -22.00 15.33 12.84
N LEU A 31 -21.34 14.27 13.35
CA LEU A 31 -20.46 13.44 12.54
C LEU A 31 -21.21 12.93 11.30
N LEU A 32 -22.39 12.33 11.46
CA LEU A 32 -23.18 11.82 10.34
C LEU A 32 -23.57 12.93 9.34
N SER A 33 -23.90 14.14 9.81
CA SER A 33 -24.27 15.25 8.93
C SER A 33 -23.14 15.78 8.05
N TYR A 34 -21.88 15.55 8.42
CA TYR A 34 -20.71 15.95 7.63
C TYR A 34 -20.15 14.84 6.75
N LEU A 35 -20.63 13.60 6.91
CA LEU A 35 -20.16 12.46 6.14
C LEU A 35 -21.04 12.25 4.92
N GLU A 36 -20.41 11.90 3.81
CA GLU A 36 -21.08 11.57 2.56
C GLU A 36 -20.50 10.28 1.94
N GLY A 37 -21.24 9.70 1.00
CA GLY A 37 -20.80 8.55 0.20
C GLY A 37 -20.31 7.36 1.04
N ASN A 38 -19.08 6.91 0.78
CA ASN A 38 -18.50 5.74 1.44
C ASN A 38 -18.28 5.95 2.95
N ALA A 39 -17.95 7.18 3.38
CA ALA A 39 -17.70 7.46 4.79
C ALA A 39 -19.01 7.41 5.59
N LEU A 40 -20.08 7.97 5.04
CA LEU A 40 -21.42 7.85 5.62
C LEU A 40 -21.88 6.39 5.66
N ARG A 41 -21.70 5.64 4.57
CA ARG A 41 -22.05 4.21 4.52
C ARG A 41 -21.33 3.41 5.61
N LEU A 42 -20.05 3.70 5.84
CA LEU A 42 -19.26 3.06 6.90
C LEU A 42 -19.81 3.41 8.29
N ALA A 43 -20.10 4.69 8.54
CA ALA A 43 -20.65 5.15 9.81
C ALA A 43 -22.05 4.57 10.10
N SER A 44 -22.87 4.37 9.07
CA SER A 44 -24.21 3.78 9.16
C SER A 44 -24.22 2.27 9.39
N THR A 45 -23.08 1.57 9.28
CA THR A 45 -22.99 0.14 9.66
C THR A 45 -23.13 -0.06 11.17
N VAL A 46 -22.86 1.00 11.95
CA VAL A 46 -22.99 0.99 13.40
C VAL A 46 -24.32 1.69 13.76
N PRO A 47 -25.15 1.09 14.63
CA PRO A 47 -26.40 1.71 15.04
C PRO A 47 -26.19 3.06 15.74
N PHE A 48 -27.07 4.02 15.45
CA PHE A 48 -27.07 5.31 16.11
C PHE A 48 -27.39 5.18 17.61
N GLN A 49 -26.34 5.18 18.44
CA GLN A 49 -26.43 5.20 19.90
C GLN A 49 -25.30 6.05 20.48
N PRO A 50 -25.54 6.80 21.59
CA PRO A 50 -24.50 7.63 22.21
C PRO A 50 -23.26 6.85 22.65
N SER A 51 -23.41 5.58 23.04
CA SER A 51 -22.31 4.68 23.40
C SER A 51 -21.42 4.34 22.20
N ASN A 52 -21.96 4.36 20.99
CA ASN A 52 -21.26 3.93 19.77
C ASN A 52 -20.48 5.06 19.10
N TYR A 53 -20.71 6.31 19.49
CA TYR A 53 -20.01 7.47 18.93
C TYR A 53 -18.48 7.31 18.92
N PRO A 54 -17.81 6.95 20.04
CA PRO A 54 -16.35 6.81 20.05
C PRO A 54 -15.86 5.74 19.08
N VAL A 55 -16.64 4.65 18.93
CA VAL A 55 -16.34 3.54 18.01
C VAL A 55 -16.41 4.02 16.56
N VAL A 56 -17.48 4.72 16.20
CA VAL A 56 -17.67 5.24 14.82
C VAL A 56 -16.65 6.32 14.48
N TYR A 57 -16.41 7.24 15.41
CA TYR A 57 -15.39 8.27 15.22
C TYR A 57 -14.00 7.64 14.99
N LYS A 58 -13.63 6.65 15.82
CA LYS A 58 -12.37 5.92 15.65
C LYS A 58 -12.34 5.17 14.33
N LEU A 59 -13.40 4.46 13.96
CA LEU A 59 -13.49 3.72 12.70
C LEU A 59 -13.27 4.64 11.49
N ILE A 60 -13.93 5.79 11.45
CA ILE A 60 -13.76 6.79 10.38
C ILE A 60 -12.33 7.34 10.39
N ASN A 61 -11.82 7.71 11.57
CA ASN A 61 -10.45 8.21 11.68
C ASN A 61 -9.42 7.17 11.21
N ASP A 62 -9.50 5.92 11.66
CA ASP A 62 -8.53 4.87 11.30
C ASP A 62 -8.61 4.49 9.80
N THR A 63 -9.80 4.61 9.21
CA THR A 63 -10.00 4.33 7.78
C THR A 63 -9.40 5.41 6.88
N TYR A 64 -9.51 6.68 7.28
CA TYR A 64 -9.13 7.81 6.42
C TYR A 64 -7.86 8.57 6.86
N SER A 65 -7.40 8.41 8.12
CA SER A 65 -6.12 8.94 8.65
C SER A 65 -4.98 7.96 8.44
N GLN A 66 -4.76 7.52 7.20
CA GLN A 66 -3.60 6.70 6.86
C GLN A 66 -2.51 7.56 6.19
N PRO A 67 -1.48 8.02 6.93
CA PRO A 67 -0.46 8.91 6.39
C PRO A 67 0.30 8.28 5.23
N ARG A 68 0.49 6.96 5.25
CA ARG A 68 1.08 6.20 4.14
C ARG A 68 0.25 6.28 2.87
N MET A 69 -1.06 6.05 2.97
CA MET A 69 -1.98 6.11 1.83
C MET A 69 -2.00 7.52 1.24
N LEU A 70 -2.01 8.55 2.10
CA LEU A 70 -2.00 9.93 1.64
C LEU A 70 -0.66 10.32 1.00
N ALA A 71 0.46 9.88 1.56
CA ALA A 71 1.78 10.07 0.97
C ALA A 71 1.87 9.37 -0.40
N SER A 72 1.43 8.12 -0.50
CA SER A 72 1.37 7.38 -1.77
C SER A 72 0.47 8.07 -2.80
N HIS A 73 -0.64 8.66 -2.36
CA HIS A 73 -1.52 9.44 -3.23
C HIS A 73 -0.80 10.65 -3.84
N PHE A 74 -0.16 11.49 -3.02
CA PHE A 74 0.55 12.67 -3.53
C PHE A 74 1.75 12.30 -4.40
N VAL A 75 2.53 11.28 -4.02
CA VAL A 75 3.62 10.77 -4.86
C VAL A 75 3.11 10.28 -6.21
N LYS A 76 2.01 9.51 -6.23
CA LYS A 76 1.39 9.06 -7.48
C LYS A 76 0.83 10.22 -8.31
N LYS A 77 0.26 11.24 -7.67
CA LYS A 77 -0.23 12.46 -8.33
C LYS A 77 0.93 13.16 -9.05
N ILE A 78 2.05 13.37 -8.36
CA ILE A 78 3.28 13.96 -8.93
C ILE A 78 3.83 13.11 -10.08
N MET A 79 3.97 11.79 -9.89
CA MET A 79 4.53 10.88 -10.90
C MET A 79 3.67 10.74 -12.17
N ASN A 80 2.37 11.06 -12.09
CA ASN A 80 1.43 10.93 -13.21
C ASN A 80 1.04 12.28 -13.83
N LEU A 81 1.72 13.37 -13.43
CA LEU A 81 1.54 14.66 -14.07
C LEU A 81 1.86 14.56 -15.56
N LYS A 82 0.97 15.14 -16.37
CA LYS A 82 1.15 15.21 -17.82
C LYS A 82 1.86 16.50 -18.18
N SER A 83 2.61 16.46 -19.27
CA SER A 83 3.18 17.65 -19.88
C SER A 83 2.07 18.67 -20.20
N PRO A 84 2.32 19.97 -19.99
CA PRO A 84 1.35 21.00 -20.28
C PRO A 84 1.13 21.10 -21.80
N LYS A 85 -0.05 21.61 -22.19
CA LYS A 85 -0.37 21.84 -23.60
C LYS A 85 0.60 22.88 -24.17
N VAL A 86 1.19 22.56 -25.33
CA VAL A 86 2.13 23.46 -26.02
C VAL A 86 1.44 24.79 -26.30
N GLY A 87 2.09 25.89 -25.89
CA GLY A 87 1.59 27.25 -26.10
C GLY A 87 0.48 27.71 -25.15
N SER A 88 0.05 26.91 -24.16
CA SER A 88 -0.92 27.33 -23.14
C SER A 88 -0.22 27.65 -21.82
N VAL A 89 -0.24 28.93 -21.44
CA VAL A 89 0.27 29.40 -20.15
C VAL A 89 -0.63 28.90 -19.00
N GLU A 90 -1.93 28.80 -19.25
CA GLU A 90 -2.92 28.30 -18.30
C GLU A 90 -2.65 26.85 -17.95
N SER A 91 -2.39 26.00 -18.95
CA SER A 91 -2.03 24.60 -18.72
C SER A 91 -0.72 24.44 -17.93
N LEU A 92 0.25 25.32 -18.17
CA LEU A 92 1.48 25.35 -17.39
C LEU A 92 1.21 25.77 -15.94
N ARG A 93 0.39 26.81 -15.75
CA ARG A 93 0.01 27.30 -14.41
C ARG A 93 -0.72 26.24 -13.61
N GLU A 94 -1.71 25.56 -14.19
CA GLU A 94 -2.41 24.44 -13.54
C GLU A 94 -1.46 23.32 -13.13
N MET A 95 -0.48 22.98 -13.97
CA MET A 95 0.55 21.99 -13.64
C MET A 95 1.43 22.45 -12.47
N VAL A 96 1.85 23.72 -12.46
CA VAL A 96 2.63 24.32 -11.37
C VAL A 96 1.85 24.30 -10.06
N ASP A 97 0.59 24.75 -10.08
CA ASP A 97 -0.28 24.76 -8.90
C ASP A 97 -0.49 23.34 -8.35
N MET A 98 -0.65 22.35 -9.23
CA MET A 98 -0.79 20.94 -8.83
C MET A 98 0.50 20.37 -8.25
N LEU A 99 1.66 20.69 -8.84
CA LEU A 99 2.98 20.29 -8.33
C LEU A 99 3.20 20.85 -6.93
N ASP A 100 3.03 22.15 -6.78
CA ASP A 100 3.33 22.86 -5.53
C ASP A 100 2.42 22.36 -4.41
N THR A 101 1.11 22.28 -4.67
CA THR A 101 0.13 21.75 -3.71
C THR A 101 0.44 20.31 -3.31
N SER A 102 0.83 19.46 -4.26
CA SER A 102 1.15 18.05 -3.97
C SER A 102 2.44 17.91 -3.15
N VAL A 103 3.46 18.71 -3.44
CA VAL A 103 4.74 18.69 -2.70
C VAL A 103 4.56 19.26 -1.29
N VAL A 104 3.84 20.37 -1.14
CA VAL A 104 3.53 20.96 0.18
C VAL A 104 2.75 19.96 1.04
N SER A 105 1.73 19.32 0.46
CA SER A 105 0.91 18.33 1.17
C SER A 105 1.68 17.04 1.50
N LEU A 106 2.62 16.62 0.65
CA LEU A 106 3.49 15.49 0.95
C LEU A 106 4.47 15.82 2.09
N LYS A 107 5.03 17.04 2.12
CA LYS A 107 5.93 17.49 3.18
C LYS A 107 5.21 17.64 4.53
N SER A 108 3.95 18.07 4.53
CA SER A 108 3.17 18.23 5.77
C SER A 108 2.87 16.90 6.48
N LEU A 109 3.00 15.77 5.77
CA LEU A 109 2.87 14.43 6.35
C LEU A 109 4.07 13.99 7.20
N LEU A 110 5.18 14.73 7.17
CA LEU A 110 6.38 14.45 7.96
C LEU A 110 6.86 13.00 7.82
N VAL A 111 6.89 12.48 6.59
CA VAL A 111 7.40 11.14 6.29
C VAL A 111 8.85 11.04 6.83
N PRO A 112 9.16 10.07 7.70
CA PRO A 112 10.46 10.04 8.40
C PRO A 112 11.66 10.00 7.47
N ASP A 113 11.57 9.22 6.38
CA ASP A 113 12.55 9.17 5.31
C ASP A 113 11.82 9.26 3.95
N LEU A 114 11.69 10.49 3.46
CA LEU A 114 11.03 10.75 2.19
C LEU A 114 11.79 10.13 1.01
N GLY A 115 13.12 10.10 1.06
CA GLY A 115 13.95 9.55 -0.02
C GLY A 115 13.71 8.05 -0.18
N ASP A 116 13.77 7.31 0.92
CA ASP A 116 13.50 5.88 0.94
C ASP A 116 12.04 5.55 0.55
N PHE A 117 11.07 6.35 1.02
CA PHE A 117 9.67 6.20 0.62
C PHE A 117 9.44 6.43 -0.88
N LEU A 118 10.13 7.41 -1.49
CA LEU A 118 10.08 7.65 -2.93
C LEU A 118 10.68 6.47 -3.71
N LEU A 119 11.82 5.93 -3.27
CA LEU A 119 12.44 4.73 -3.85
C LEU A 119 11.50 3.52 -3.77
N LEU A 120 10.88 3.31 -2.62
CA LEU A 120 9.85 2.27 -2.43
C LEU A 120 8.67 2.47 -3.39
N SER A 121 8.15 3.69 -3.49
CA SER A 121 7.00 4.02 -4.36
C SER A 121 7.32 3.76 -5.84
N MET A 122 8.55 4.07 -6.26
CA MET A 122 9.03 3.74 -7.60
C MET A 122 9.18 2.24 -7.81
N GLY A 123 9.72 1.50 -6.83
CA GLY A 123 9.83 0.04 -6.89
C GLY A 123 8.48 -0.66 -6.97
N LEU A 124 7.52 -0.26 -6.13
CA LEU A 124 6.17 -0.81 -6.11
C LEU A 124 5.42 -0.58 -7.43
N ARG A 125 5.77 0.45 -8.21
CA ARG A 125 5.21 0.69 -9.55
C ARG A 125 5.65 -0.32 -10.60
N VAL A 126 6.82 -0.94 -10.43
CA VAL A 126 7.39 -1.87 -11.42
C VAL A 126 6.77 -3.27 -11.29
N VAL A 127 6.34 -3.64 -10.08
CA VAL A 127 5.71 -4.95 -9.81
C VAL A 127 4.23 -4.95 -10.12
N ASP A 128 3.69 -6.14 -10.41
CA ASP A 128 2.27 -6.36 -10.64
C ASP A 128 1.42 -6.15 -9.37
N ALA A 129 0.10 -6.12 -9.55
CA ALA A 129 -0.83 -5.85 -8.47
C ALA A 129 -0.85 -6.95 -7.39
N ASP A 130 -0.60 -8.21 -7.75
CA ASP A 130 -0.61 -9.33 -6.81
C ASP A 130 0.62 -9.29 -5.90
N LEU A 131 1.82 -9.11 -6.47
CA LEU A 131 3.05 -8.91 -5.69
C LEU A 131 2.96 -7.68 -4.78
N ARG A 132 2.38 -6.59 -5.28
CA ARG A 132 2.15 -5.39 -4.48
C ARG A 132 1.22 -5.70 -3.30
N ALA A 133 0.08 -6.37 -3.53
CA ALA A 133 -0.85 -6.73 -2.47
C ALA A 133 -0.22 -7.63 -1.41
N LYS A 134 0.60 -8.60 -1.82
CA LYS A 134 1.36 -9.47 -0.90
C LYS A 134 2.38 -8.69 -0.07
N PHE A 135 3.10 -7.74 -0.68
CA PHE A 135 4.02 -6.87 0.05
C PHE A 135 3.28 -6.01 1.09
N GLU A 136 2.15 -5.41 0.69
CA GLU A 136 1.31 -4.59 1.56
C GLU A 136 0.76 -5.40 2.74
N ALA A 137 0.25 -6.60 2.49
CA ALA A 137 -0.26 -7.50 3.53
C ALA A 137 0.82 -7.90 4.55
N LYS A 138 2.07 -8.11 4.11
CA LYS A 138 3.20 -8.43 4.99
C LYS A 138 3.64 -7.26 5.88
N HIS A 139 3.33 -6.02 5.51
CA HIS A 139 3.82 -4.81 6.17
C HIS A 139 2.68 -3.86 6.61
N LEU A 140 1.55 -4.42 7.06
CA LEU A 140 0.42 -3.63 7.60
C LEU A 140 0.76 -2.95 8.93
N ASP A 141 1.67 -3.54 9.70
CA ASP A 141 2.14 -3.05 11.01
C ASP A 141 3.10 -1.87 10.88
N LYS A 142 3.76 -1.71 9.72
CA LYS A 142 4.70 -0.64 9.45
C LYS A 142 4.02 0.51 8.70
N THR A 143 3.91 1.67 9.36
CA THR A 143 3.38 2.90 8.76
C THR A 143 4.15 3.32 7.51
N PHE A 144 5.49 3.17 7.49
CA PHE A 144 6.32 3.41 6.32
C PHE A 144 7.36 2.28 6.21
N PRO A 145 7.11 1.22 5.41
CA PRO A 145 8.11 0.20 5.12
C PRO A 145 9.28 0.80 4.38
N LYS A 146 10.46 0.19 4.49
CA LYS A 146 11.65 0.68 3.79
C LYS A 146 11.80 0.10 2.39
N TYR A 147 12.58 0.76 1.55
CA TYR A 147 12.98 0.18 0.26
C TYR A 147 13.74 -1.15 0.44
N THR A 148 14.54 -1.27 1.50
CA THR A 148 15.24 -2.52 1.84
C THR A 148 14.29 -3.66 2.20
N ASP A 149 13.16 -3.36 2.85
CA ASP A 149 12.12 -4.35 3.14
C ASP A 149 11.51 -4.89 1.83
N PHE A 150 11.30 -4.01 0.84
CA PHE A 150 10.79 -4.37 -0.48
C PHE A 150 11.75 -5.26 -1.27
N VAL A 151 13.03 -4.90 -1.32
CA VAL A 151 14.05 -5.73 -1.98
C VAL A 151 14.17 -7.11 -1.31
N SER A 152 14.13 -7.15 0.03
CA SER A 152 14.18 -8.41 0.77
C SER A 152 12.95 -9.27 0.49
N PHE A 153 11.75 -8.67 0.47
CA PHE A 153 10.51 -9.35 0.09
C PHE A 153 10.57 -9.96 -1.32
N LEU A 154 11.09 -9.24 -2.31
CA LEU A 154 11.23 -9.77 -3.66
C LEU A 154 12.21 -10.94 -3.73
N ARG A 155 13.34 -10.85 -2.99
CA ARG A 155 14.31 -11.95 -2.90
C ARG A 155 13.68 -13.19 -2.27
N ASP A 156 12.93 -13.02 -1.19
CA ASP A 156 12.19 -14.11 -0.54
C ASP A 156 11.19 -14.75 -1.51
N HIS A 157 10.42 -13.94 -2.23
CA HIS A 157 9.43 -14.44 -3.19
C HIS A 157 10.08 -15.22 -4.35
N CYS A 158 11.23 -14.75 -4.86
CA CYS A 158 12.02 -15.48 -5.84
C CYS A 158 12.56 -16.81 -5.30
N LEU A 159 13.00 -16.84 -4.03
CA LEU A 159 13.48 -18.07 -3.40
C LEU A 159 12.35 -19.09 -3.20
N VAL A 160 11.19 -18.65 -2.72
CA VAL A 160 10.00 -19.50 -2.55
C VAL A 160 9.56 -20.09 -3.89
N ALA A 161 9.53 -19.29 -4.96
CA ALA A 161 9.20 -19.79 -6.30
C ALA A 161 10.18 -20.88 -6.75
N LYS A 162 11.49 -20.68 -6.56
CA LYS A 162 12.51 -21.69 -6.91
C LYS A 162 12.39 -22.98 -6.09
N LEU A 163 12.02 -22.88 -4.81
CA LEU A 163 11.83 -24.05 -3.95
C LEU A 163 10.54 -24.80 -4.29
N ALA A 164 9.48 -24.09 -4.67
CA ALA A 164 8.21 -24.67 -5.10
C ALA A 164 8.32 -25.36 -6.47
N ASP A 165 9.15 -24.83 -7.38
CA ASP A 165 9.46 -25.43 -8.68
C ASP A 165 10.42 -26.63 -8.59
N ASN A 166 10.98 -26.93 -7.42
CA ASN A 166 11.91 -28.03 -7.26
C ASN A 166 11.14 -29.38 -7.23
N PRO A 167 11.26 -30.26 -8.26
CA PRO A 167 10.48 -31.51 -8.35
C PRO A 167 10.94 -32.61 -7.38
N SER A 168 11.65 -32.28 -6.31
CA SER A 168 12.25 -33.25 -5.38
C SER A 168 11.25 -33.74 -4.33
N ALA A 169 10.09 -34.20 -4.79
CA ALA A 169 9.16 -35.06 -4.05
C ALA A 169 8.49 -36.13 -4.95
N GLN A 170 9.09 -36.50 -6.09
CA GLN A 170 8.81 -37.76 -6.78
C GLN A 170 10.11 -38.50 -7.06
N GLY A 171 10.46 -39.39 -6.14
CA GLY A 171 11.61 -40.28 -6.28
C GLY A 171 11.80 -41.17 -5.08
N SER A 172 10.96 -42.19 -4.91
CA SER A 172 11.27 -43.38 -4.10
C SER A 172 10.39 -44.54 -4.55
N GLY A 173 10.90 -45.31 -5.50
CA GLY A 173 10.27 -46.54 -6.00
C GLY A 173 11.10 -47.24 -7.05
N ASP A 174 12.43 -47.33 -6.88
CA ASP A 174 13.26 -48.22 -7.67
C ASP A 174 13.37 -49.57 -6.93
N SER A 175 12.59 -50.56 -7.38
CA SER A 175 12.79 -51.96 -7.01
C SER A 175 13.70 -52.62 -8.04
N LYS A 176 14.92 -52.87 -7.60
CA LYS A 176 15.93 -53.71 -8.25
C LYS A 176 15.44 -55.15 -8.43
N ALA A 177 15.47 -55.67 -9.66
CA ALA A 177 15.85 -57.07 -9.95
C ALA A 177 16.07 -57.27 -11.46
N GLY A 178 17.20 -57.87 -11.85
CA GLY A 178 17.31 -58.54 -13.17
C GLY A 178 18.56 -58.23 -13.99
N SER A 179 19.68 -58.85 -13.59
CA SER A 179 20.83 -59.28 -14.39
C SER A 179 20.73 -59.19 -15.93
N SER A 180 21.76 -58.64 -16.59
CA SER A 180 22.52 -59.33 -17.65
C SER A 180 23.84 -58.64 -18.00
N LYS A 181 24.86 -59.48 -18.15
CA LYS A 181 26.28 -59.22 -18.45
C LYS A 181 26.50 -58.74 -19.89
N SER A 182 27.45 -57.80 -20.08
CA SER A 182 28.51 -57.91 -21.10
C SER A 182 29.58 -56.83 -20.90
N THR A 183 30.83 -57.28 -20.94
CA THR A 183 32.11 -56.61 -20.65
C THR A 183 32.52 -55.51 -21.65
N PRO A 184 33.43 -54.58 -21.26
CA PRO A 184 33.96 -53.54 -22.14
C PRO A 184 35.21 -54.02 -22.91
N THR A 185 35.32 -53.66 -24.18
CA THR A 185 36.55 -53.76 -24.98
C THR A 185 37.09 -52.36 -25.23
N TYR A 186 38.32 -52.08 -24.81
CA TYR A 186 39.02 -50.81 -25.03
C TYR A 186 40.02 -50.91 -26.19
N SER A 187 40.14 -49.79 -26.91
CA SER A 187 40.89 -49.45 -28.13
C SER A 187 42.42 -49.68 -28.12
N LYS A 188 43.02 -50.00 -29.28
CA LYS A 188 44.03 -49.21 -30.05
C LYS A 188 45.01 -50.07 -30.88
N GLY A 189 45.37 -49.58 -32.08
CA GLY A 189 46.75 -49.64 -32.58
C GLY A 189 46.98 -50.38 -33.91
N ASN A 190 47.11 -49.61 -34.99
CA ASN A 190 47.72 -50.01 -36.27
C ASN A 190 49.24 -50.24 -36.10
N PRO A 191 49.88 -50.92 -37.06
CA PRO A 191 50.61 -50.19 -38.09
C PRO A 191 50.21 -50.51 -39.53
#